data_AF-A0A090WM96-F1
#
_entry.id   AF-A0A090WM96-F1
#
_cell.length_a   1.000
_cell.length_b   1.000
_cell.length_c   1.000
_cell.angle_alpha   90.00
_cell.angle_beta   90.00
_cell.angle_gamma   90.00
#
_symmetry.space_group_name_H-M   'P 1'
#
loop_
_entity.id
_entity.type
_entity.pdbx_description
1 polymer ?
#
loop_
_entity_poly.entity_id
_entity_poly.type
_entity_poly.pdbx_seq_one_letter_code
_entity_poly.pdbx_strand_id
1 'polypeptide(L)'
;MDPVKHPSTARFINEIVLGEESDVNELGEPYSHFEMYLDAMQQIGASTTDIDKFIKNIVAGTSVSNALTALNLPKETLEFVEFSFKTIATNAPHKIAAAFTFGREDVIPDMFFQIIKQSEQQHKASYSKLTYYLERHIELDGDEHGPLSLKMVEELCQNDSQKWDEVLETAQDALKYRIALWDGISNLISSTKALEA
;
A
#
# COMPACT_ATOMS: atom_id res chain seq x y z
N MET A 1 7.61 18.44 -27.34
CA MET A 1 7.57 17.33 -26.36
C MET A 1 8.09 16.11 -27.09
N ASP A 2 9.18 15.54 -26.63
CA ASP A 2 9.69 14.30 -27.19
C ASP A 2 8.85 13.11 -26.68
N PRO A 3 8.71 12.03 -27.47
CA PRO A 3 8.03 10.81 -27.02
C PRO A 3 8.66 10.20 -25.76
N VAL A 4 7.86 9.52 -24.94
CA VAL A 4 8.36 8.85 -23.74
C VAL A 4 9.30 7.71 -24.13
N LYS A 5 10.42 7.55 -23.41
CA LYS A 5 11.44 6.53 -23.74
C LYS A 5 10.94 5.09 -23.53
N HIS A 6 10.14 4.89 -22.49
CA HIS A 6 9.63 3.58 -22.07
C HIS A 6 8.10 3.60 -22.04
N PRO A 7 7.42 3.45 -23.19
CA PRO A 7 5.97 3.62 -23.29
C PRO A 7 5.17 2.63 -22.44
N SER A 8 5.64 1.38 -22.33
CA SER A 8 5.00 0.37 -21.46
C SER A 8 5.06 0.78 -19.99
N THR A 9 6.22 1.21 -19.50
CA THR A 9 6.42 1.64 -18.11
C THR A 9 5.66 2.93 -17.80
N ALA A 10 5.63 3.87 -18.74
CA ALA A 10 4.82 5.08 -18.60
C ALA A 10 3.32 4.78 -18.52
N ARG A 11 2.83 3.86 -19.37
CA ARG A 11 1.44 3.40 -19.32
C ARG A 11 1.13 2.71 -17.99
N PHE A 12 1.99 1.81 -17.54
CA PHE A 12 1.88 1.12 -16.27
C PHE A 12 1.73 2.09 -15.09
N ILE A 13 2.61 3.10 -15.00
CA ILE A 13 2.51 4.14 -13.95
C ILE A 13 1.17 4.90 -14.04
N ASN A 14 0.71 5.23 -15.24
CA ASN A 14 -0.58 5.90 -15.41
C ASN A 14 -1.77 5.01 -15.01
N GLU A 15 -1.68 3.70 -15.23
CA GLU A 15 -2.70 2.74 -14.82
C GLU A 15 -2.75 2.60 -13.30
N ILE A 16 -1.60 2.61 -12.61
CA ILE A 16 -1.54 2.69 -11.14
C ILE A 16 -2.25 3.95 -10.65
N VAL A 17 -1.91 5.12 -11.22
CA VAL A 17 -2.55 6.40 -10.82
C VAL A 17 -4.06 6.36 -11.07
N LEU A 18 -4.49 5.81 -12.22
CA LEU A 18 -5.91 5.67 -12.54
C LEU A 18 -6.63 4.82 -11.49
N GLY A 19 -6.05 3.67 -11.11
CA GLY A 19 -6.59 2.77 -10.10
C GLY A 19 -6.64 3.41 -8.70
N GLU A 20 -5.52 3.95 -8.24
CA GLU A 20 -5.43 4.46 -6.87
C GLU A 20 -6.30 5.73 -6.66
N GLU A 21 -6.41 6.61 -7.65
CA GLU A 21 -7.07 7.92 -7.51
C GLU A 21 -8.51 7.98 -8.09
N SER A 22 -8.88 7.08 -9.00
CA SER A 22 -10.14 7.23 -9.76
C SER A 22 -10.67 5.92 -10.38
N ASP A 23 -10.52 4.80 -9.68
CA ASP A 23 -11.13 3.53 -10.04
C ASP A 23 -12.66 3.57 -9.86
N VAL A 24 -13.31 2.41 -9.83
CA VAL A 24 -14.74 2.27 -9.60
C VAL A 24 -15.02 1.46 -8.35
N ASN A 25 -16.02 1.86 -7.56
CA ASN A 25 -16.49 1.10 -6.40
C ASN A 25 -17.39 -0.10 -6.81
N GLU A 26 -17.93 -0.82 -5.83
CA GLU A 26 -18.81 -1.98 -6.06
C GLU A 26 -20.12 -1.65 -6.78
N LEU A 27 -20.45 -0.36 -6.91
CA LEU A 27 -21.61 0.16 -7.62
C LEU A 27 -21.25 0.64 -9.04
N GLY A 28 -19.98 0.59 -9.43
CA GLY A 28 -19.49 1.09 -10.72
C GLY A 28 -19.33 2.62 -10.77
N GLU A 29 -19.30 3.29 -9.61
CA GLU A 29 -19.17 4.74 -9.50
C GLU A 29 -17.69 5.13 -9.32
N PRO A 30 -17.22 6.24 -9.91
CA PRO A 30 -15.84 6.70 -9.75
C PRO A 30 -15.48 6.93 -8.28
N TYR A 31 -14.41 6.29 -7.81
CA TYR A 31 -13.95 6.30 -6.42
C TYR A 31 -12.45 6.01 -6.35
N SER A 32 -11.72 6.68 -5.46
CA SER A 32 -10.32 6.31 -5.19
C SER A 32 -10.23 5.06 -4.31
N HIS A 33 -9.13 4.32 -4.39
CA HIS A 33 -8.86 3.20 -3.49
C HIS A 33 -8.82 3.64 -2.03
N PHE A 34 -8.33 4.86 -1.77
CA PHE A 34 -8.35 5.44 -0.43
C PHE A 34 -9.77 5.62 0.10
N GLU A 35 -10.68 6.18 -0.71
CA GLU A 35 -12.08 6.34 -0.31
C GLU A 35 -12.78 4.99 -0.13
N MET A 36 -12.49 4.00 -0.99
CA MET A 36 -13.02 2.63 -0.84
C MET A 36 -12.58 2.00 0.48
N TYR A 37 -11.31 2.19 0.87
CA TYR A 37 -10.80 1.68 2.15
C TYR A 37 -11.52 2.31 3.35
N LEU A 38 -11.75 3.63 3.33
CA LEU A 38 -12.50 4.32 4.39
C LEU A 38 -13.96 3.87 4.45
N ASP A 39 -14.60 3.68 3.31
CA ASP A 39 -15.98 3.21 3.22
C ASP A 39 -16.12 1.76 3.72
N ALA A 40 -15.14 0.90 3.41
CA ALA A 40 -15.04 -0.45 3.97
C ALA A 40 -14.85 -0.44 5.51
N MET A 41 -14.04 0.48 6.04
CA MET A 41 -13.92 0.68 7.50
C MET A 41 -15.26 1.09 8.12
N GLN A 42 -15.96 2.03 7.51
CA GLN A 42 -17.24 2.53 8.00
C GLN A 42 -18.34 1.45 7.98
N GLN A 43 -18.36 0.58 6.95
CA GLN A 43 -19.30 -0.55 6.86
C GLN A 43 -19.27 -1.44 8.11
N ILE A 44 -18.09 -1.64 8.70
CA ILE A 44 -17.90 -2.49 9.88
C ILE A 44 -17.87 -1.70 11.20
N GLY A 45 -18.11 -0.39 11.16
CA GLY A 45 -18.04 0.47 12.34
C GLY A 45 -16.62 0.74 12.86
N ALA A 46 -15.59 0.51 12.05
CA ALA A 46 -14.22 0.87 12.40
C ALA A 46 -14.04 2.40 12.38
N SER A 47 -13.26 2.93 13.33
CA SER A 47 -13.02 4.37 13.44
C SER A 47 -12.03 4.86 12.39
N THR A 48 -12.39 5.90 11.65
CA THR A 48 -11.51 6.62 10.71
C THR A 48 -10.83 7.83 11.34
N THR A 49 -11.10 8.10 12.62
CA THR A 49 -10.76 9.36 13.32
C THR A 49 -9.29 9.76 13.17
N ASP A 50 -8.35 8.82 13.29
CA ASP A 50 -6.93 9.14 13.21
C ASP A 50 -6.47 9.38 11.77
N ILE A 51 -7.09 8.72 10.78
CA ILE A 51 -6.90 9.03 9.36
C ILE A 51 -7.42 10.43 9.06
N ASP A 52 -8.62 10.78 9.53
CA ASP A 52 -9.22 12.10 9.32
C ASP A 52 -8.36 13.22 9.91
N LYS A 53 -7.83 13.02 11.12
CA LYS A 53 -6.87 13.95 11.75
C LYS A 53 -5.58 14.05 10.94
N PHE A 54 -5.04 12.92 10.49
CA PHE A 54 -3.83 12.88 9.67
C PHE A 54 -4.02 13.73 8.41
N ILE A 55 -5.05 13.44 7.62
CA ILE A 55 -5.35 14.16 6.37
C ILE A 55 -5.60 15.64 6.64
N LYS A 56 -6.36 15.99 7.68
CA LYS A 56 -6.57 17.40 8.07
C LYS A 56 -5.26 18.14 8.35
N ASN A 57 -4.31 17.49 9.03
CA ASN A 57 -3.00 18.09 9.28
C ASN A 57 -2.18 18.28 8.00
N ILE A 58 -2.22 17.31 7.08
CA ILE A 58 -1.54 17.42 5.78
C ILE A 58 -2.13 18.57 4.95
N VAL A 59 -3.46 18.67 4.86
CA VAL A 59 -4.14 19.77 4.15
C VAL A 59 -3.81 21.14 4.76
N ALA A 60 -3.57 21.20 6.08
CA ALA A 60 -3.12 22.41 6.76
C ALA A 60 -1.64 22.75 6.53
N GLY A 61 -0.91 21.95 5.73
CA GLY A 61 0.50 22.15 5.41
C GLY A 61 1.48 21.56 6.43
N THR A 62 1.00 20.73 7.35
CA THR A 62 1.89 20.00 8.29
C THR A 62 2.65 18.93 7.52
N SER A 63 3.96 18.79 7.78
CA SER A 63 4.73 17.71 7.17
C SER A 63 4.22 16.34 7.61
N VAL A 64 4.40 15.32 6.78
CA VAL A 64 3.95 13.96 7.08
C VAL A 64 4.49 13.44 8.41
N SER A 65 5.79 13.62 8.66
CA SER A 65 6.41 13.18 9.92
C SER A 65 5.80 13.90 11.14
N ASN A 66 5.57 15.21 11.06
CA ASN A 66 4.93 15.95 12.15
C ASN A 66 3.46 15.55 12.34
N ALA A 67 2.74 15.27 11.26
CA ALA A 67 1.35 14.82 11.32
C ALA A 67 1.23 13.40 11.92
N LEU A 68 2.14 12.49 11.60
CA LEU A 68 2.19 11.14 12.18
C LEU A 68 2.53 11.15 13.66
N THR A 69 3.55 11.93 14.06
CA THR A 69 4.00 12.02 15.46
C THR A 69 2.97 12.70 16.37
N ALA A 70 2.05 13.50 15.81
CA ALA A 70 0.92 14.06 16.55
C ALA A 70 -0.19 13.03 16.86
N LEU A 71 -0.15 11.86 16.24
CA LEU A 71 -1.10 10.76 16.44
C LEU A 71 -0.53 9.73 17.42
N ASN A 72 -1.41 9.10 18.19
CA ASN A 72 -1.03 8.02 19.10
C ASN A 72 -1.14 6.66 18.39
N LEU A 73 -0.34 6.47 17.35
CA LEU A 73 -0.33 5.24 16.56
C LEU A 73 0.59 4.17 17.19
N PRO A 74 0.32 2.87 16.95
CA PRO A 74 1.31 1.83 17.20
C PRO A 74 2.64 2.17 16.51
N LYS A 75 3.75 1.85 17.19
CA LYS A 75 5.09 2.19 16.72
C LYS A 75 5.35 1.63 15.32
N GLU A 76 4.98 0.38 15.09
CA GLU A 76 5.18 -0.36 13.85
C GLU A 76 4.41 0.30 12.69
N THR A 77 3.20 0.84 12.95
CA THR A 77 2.43 1.60 11.97
C THR A 77 3.12 2.92 11.61
N LEU A 78 3.60 3.66 12.61
CA LEU A 78 4.33 4.91 12.37
C LEU A 78 5.60 4.65 11.55
N GLU A 79 6.39 3.66 11.94
CA GLU A 79 7.65 3.31 11.27
C GLU A 79 7.43 2.85 9.82
N PHE A 80 6.36 2.10 9.55
CA PHE A 80 6.00 1.67 8.20
C PHE A 80 5.67 2.85 7.27
N VAL A 81 4.86 3.81 7.74
CA VAL A 81 4.53 4.99 6.93
C VAL A 81 5.76 5.90 6.78
N GLU A 82 6.55 6.10 7.85
CA GLU A 82 7.77 6.88 7.77
C GLU A 82 8.79 6.30 6.78
N PHE A 83 8.95 4.98 6.75
CA PHE A 83 9.84 4.31 5.78
C PHE A 83 9.45 4.68 4.33
N SER A 84 8.15 4.66 4.03
CA SER A 84 7.63 5.01 2.70
C SER A 84 8.02 6.45 2.32
N PHE A 85 7.76 7.41 3.21
CA PHE A 85 8.07 8.82 2.94
C PHE A 85 9.57 9.14 2.97
N LYS A 86 10.37 8.44 3.80
CA LYS A 86 11.83 8.55 3.76
C LYS A 86 12.38 8.05 2.43
N THR A 87 11.84 6.95 1.90
CA THR A 87 12.21 6.41 0.59
C THR A 87 11.87 7.40 -0.53
N ILE A 88 10.67 7.98 -0.51
CA ILE A 88 10.26 9.03 -1.46
C ILE A 88 11.20 10.24 -1.38
N ALA A 89 11.54 10.70 -0.17
CA ALA A 89 12.40 11.86 0.04
C ALA A 89 13.83 11.69 -0.48
N THR A 90 14.29 10.46 -0.75
CA THR A 90 15.59 10.23 -1.40
C THR A 90 15.66 10.80 -2.82
N ASN A 91 14.51 11.00 -3.48
CA ASN A 91 14.40 11.35 -4.90
C ASN A 91 15.20 10.38 -5.81
N ALA A 92 15.34 9.12 -5.38
CA ALA A 92 16.02 8.06 -6.13
C ALA A 92 14.97 7.12 -6.74
N PRO A 93 14.64 7.24 -8.05
CA PRO A 93 13.54 6.49 -8.65
C PRO A 93 13.69 4.97 -8.53
N HIS A 94 14.91 4.43 -8.62
CA HIS A 94 15.18 3.00 -8.46
C HIS A 94 14.90 2.50 -7.04
N LYS A 95 15.15 3.30 -6.00
CA LYS A 95 14.78 2.96 -4.61
C LYS A 95 13.26 2.98 -4.43
N ILE A 96 12.59 3.99 -4.97
CA ILE A 96 11.12 4.10 -4.91
C ILE A 96 10.47 2.92 -5.65
N ALA A 97 10.96 2.60 -6.85
CA ALA A 97 10.53 1.44 -7.62
C ALA A 97 10.76 0.13 -6.85
N ALA A 98 11.91 -0.04 -6.20
CA ALA A 98 12.19 -1.23 -5.40
C ALA A 98 11.20 -1.40 -4.23
N ALA A 99 10.96 -0.34 -3.46
CA ALA A 99 10.00 -0.38 -2.34
C ALA A 99 8.58 -0.68 -2.81
N PHE A 100 8.18 -0.14 -3.97
CA PHE A 100 6.89 -0.42 -4.59
C PHE A 100 6.79 -1.87 -5.08
N THR A 101 7.70 -2.29 -5.96
CA THR A 101 7.70 -3.61 -6.60
C THR A 101 7.76 -4.74 -5.58
N PHE A 102 8.79 -4.76 -4.73
CA PHE A 102 9.01 -5.89 -3.81
C PHE A 102 8.27 -5.74 -2.49
N GLY A 103 7.93 -4.50 -2.12
CA GLY A 103 7.23 -4.22 -0.87
C GLY A 103 5.72 -4.17 -1.02
N ARG A 104 5.16 -4.03 -2.22
CA ARG A 104 3.69 -3.98 -2.45
C ARG A 104 3.29 -4.94 -3.56
N GLU A 105 3.74 -4.68 -4.79
CA GLU A 105 3.22 -5.32 -6.00
C GLU A 105 3.35 -6.84 -5.99
N ASP A 106 4.52 -7.34 -5.59
CA ASP A 106 4.82 -8.78 -5.56
C ASP A 106 4.13 -9.53 -4.39
N VAL A 107 3.75 -8.82 -3.33
CA VAL A 107 3.32 -9.43 -2.05
C VAL A 107 1.82 -9.30 -1.80
N ILE A 108 1.22 -8.19 -2.24
CA ILE A 108 -0.18 -7.85 -1.94
C ILE A 108 -1.18 -8.89 -2.47
N PRO A 109 -1.10 -9.35 -3.73
CA PRO A 109 -2.08 -10.28 -4.28
C PRO A 109 -2.23 -11.56 -3.45
N ASP A 110 -1.12 -12.23 -3.14
CA ASP A 110 -1.10 -13.46 -2.35
C ASP A 110 -1.63 -13.23 -0.93
N MET A 111 -1.19 -12.14 -0.29
CA MET A 111 -1.62 -11.78 1.05
C MET A 111 -3.13 -11.50 1.12
N PHE A 112 -3.66 -10.70 0.19
CA PHE A 112 -5.08 -10.36 0.11
C PHE A 112 -5.94 -11.57 -0.23
N PHE A 113 -5.47 -12.44 -1.14
CA PHE A 113 -6.14 -13.68 -1.46
C PHE A 113 -6.33 -14.57 -0.22
N GLN A 114 -5.30 -14.68 0.63
CA GLN A 114 -5.45 -15.43 1.90
C GLN A 114 -6.45 -14.78 2.85
N ILE A 115 -6.47 -13.44 2.96
CA ILE A 115 -7.44 -12.72 3.82
C ILE A 115 -8.87 -13.00 3.35
N ILE A 116 -9.15 -12.85 2.05
CA ILE A 116 -10.48 -13.11 1.49
C ILE A 116 -10.89 -14.57 1.76
N LYS A 117 -10.04 -15.53 1.41
CA LYS A 117 -10.32 -16.96 1.54
C LYS A 117 -10.66 -17.37 2.98
N GLN A 118 -10.01 -16.76 3.98
CA GLN A 118 -10.28 -17.04 5.39
C GLN A 118 -11.54 -16.33 5.89
N SER A 119 -11.81 -15.10 5.41
CA SER A 119 -12.98 -14.31 5.83
C SER A 119 -14.31 -14.86 5.29
N GLU A 120 -14.33 -15.35 4.04
CA GLU A 120 -15.52 -15.92 3.40
C GLU A 120 -16.05 -17.18 4.09
N GLN A 121 -15.16 -17.92 4.76
CA GLN A 121 -15.51 -19.13 5.50
C GLN A 121 -16.30 -18.82 6.77
N GLN A 122 -16.27 -17.58 7.26
CA GLN A 122 -16.80 -17.22 8.57
C GLN A 122 -18.09 -16.37 8.48
N HIS A 123 -18.19 -15.29 7.69
CA HIS A 123 -19.40 -14.43 7.67
C HIS A 123 -19.60 -13.56 6.40
N LYS A 124 -20.13 -14.13 5.31
CA LYS A 124 -20.21 -13.47 3.97
C LYS A 124 -20.94 -12.12 3.88
N ALA A 125 -21.85 -11.77 4.79
CA ALA A 125 -22.69 -10.58 4.62
C ALA A 125 -22.11 -9.27 5.21
N SER A 126 -21.07 -9.34 6.06
CA SER A 126 -20.63 -8.16 6.83
C SER A 126 -19.48 -7.36 6.21
N TYR A 127 -18.86 -7.85 5.13
CA TYR A 127 -17.57 -7.33 4.64
C TYR A 127 -17.54 -7.01 3.14
N SER A 128 -18.69 -6.87 2.48
CA SER A 128 -18.75 -6.78 1.01
C SER A 128 -17.88 -5.68 0.41
N LYS A 129 -17.77 -4.51 1.06
CA LYS A 129 -16.93 -3.41 0.58
C LYS A 129 -15.45 -3.70 0.72
N LEU A 130 -15.06 -4.32 1.85
CA LEU A 130 -13.68 -4.75 2.07
C LEU A 130 -13.30 -5.86 1.08
N THR A 131 -14.18 -6.84 0.88
CA THR A 131 -13.97 -7.90 -0.11
C THR A 131 -13.76 -7.31 -1.50
N TYR A 132 -14.63 -6.40 -1.94
CA TYR A 132 -14.48 -5.72 -3.22
C TYR A 132 -13.13 -4.99 -3.34
N TYR A 133 -12.76 -4.18 -2.35
CA TYR A 133 -11.48 -3.47 -2.31
C TYR A 133 -10.27 -4.40 -2.47
N LEU A 134 -10.27 -5.53 -1.74
CA LEU A 134 -9.18 -6.51 -1.79
C LEU A 134 -9.14 -7.26 -3.13
N GLU A 135 -10.31 -7.64 -3.67
CA GLU A 135 -10.42 -8.29 -4.99
C GLU A 135 -9.90 -7.38 -6.10
N ARG A 136 -10.22 -6.07 -6.06
CA ARG A 136 -9.70 -5.08 -7.02
C ARG A 136 -8.18 -5.01 -7.05
N HIS A 137 -7.52 -5.09 -5.89
CA HIS A 137 -6.05 -5.13 -5.83
C HIS A 137 -5.48 -6.44 -6.37
N ILE A 138 -6.14 -7.58 -6.14
CA ILE A 138 -5.69 -8.86 -6.72
C ILE A 138 -5.80 -8.84 -8.25
N GLU A 139 -6.91 -8.32 -8.78
CA GLU A 139 -7.16 -8.23 -10.23
C GLU A 139 -6.20 -7.28 -10.94
N LEU A 140 -5.92 -6.12 -10.35
CA LEU A 140 -5.05 -5.11 -10.94
C LEU A 140 -3.57 -5.51 -10.83
N ASP A 141 -3.15 -5.95 -9.65
CA ASP A 141 -1.73 -6.14 -9.33
C ASP A 141 -1.21 -7.52 -9.81
N GLY A 142 -2.10 -8.50 -10.01
CA GLY A 142 -1.74 -9.92 -10.18
C GLY A 142 -1.13 -10.32 -11.54
N ASP A 143 -1.75 -9.98 -12.67
CA ASP A 143 -1.40 -10.62 -13.96
C ASP A 143 -0.47 -9.77 -14.85
N GLU A 144 -0.66 -8.45 -14.91
CA GLU A 144 0.10 -7.58 -15.82
C GLU A 144 1.09 -6.67 -15.08
N HIS A 145 0.74 -6.22 -13.88
CA HIS A 145 1.50 -5.20 -13.15
C HIS A 145 2.76 -5.77 -12.49
N GLY A 146 2.73 -7.00 -11.97
CA GLY A 146 3.90 -7.70 -11.44
C GLY A 146 5.11 -7.70 -12.39
N PRO A 147 5.03 -8.29 -13.60
CA PRO A 147 6.13 -8.27 -14.56
C PRO A 147 6.57 -6.86 -15.00
N LEU A 148 5.62 -5.92 -15.12
CA LEU A 148 5.92 -4.53 -15.50
C LEU A 148 6.66 -3.77 -14.40
N SER A 149 6.37 -4.05 -13.13
CA SER A 149 7.05 -3.47 -11.98
C SER A 149 8.51 -3.93 -11.87
N LEU A 150 8.80 -5.19 -12.21
CA LEU A 150 10.18 -5.71 -12.31
C LEU A 150 10.93 -5.07 -13.47
N LYS A 151 10.28 -4.97 -14.64
CA LYS A 151 10.86 -4.29 -15.81
C LYS A 151 11.17 -2.82 -15.53
N MET A 152 10.33 -2.12 -14.78
CA MET A 152 10.58 -0.74 -14.36
C MET A 152 11.89 -0.64 -13.55
N VAL A 153 12.13 -1.57 -12.62
CA VAL A 153 13.39 -1.62 -11.85
C VAL A 153 14.58 -1.86 -12.78
N GLU A 154 14.48 -2.83 -13.71
CA GLU A 154 15.54 -3.10 -14.69
C GLU A 154 15.87 -1.88 -15.56
N GLU A 155 14.85 -1.15 -16.04
CA GLU A 155 15.01 0.05 -16.87
C GLU A 155 15.68 1.21 -16.11
N LEU A 156 15.40 1.34 -14.81
CA LEU A 156 15.98 2.37 -13.95
C LEU A 156 17.44 2.07 -13.56
N CYS A 157 17.76 0.79 -13.35
CA CYS A 157 19.09 0.34 -12.94
C CYS A 157 20.05 0.16 -14.12
N GLN A 158 19.59 -0.39 -15.25
CA GLN A 158 20.43 -0.71 -16.41
C GLN A 158 21.69 -1.49 -15.97
N ASN A 159 22.87 -1.06 -16.40
CA ASN A 159 24.17 -1.67 -16.04
C ASN A 159 24.82 -1.03 -14.81
N ASP A 160 24.08 -0.24 -14.03
CA ASP A 160 24.61 0.45 -12.84
C ASP A 160 24.55 -0.46 -11.61
N SER A 161 25.69 -1.01 -11.21
CA SER A 161 25.77 -1.93 -10.07
C SER A 161 25.39 -1.26 -8.75
N GLN A 162 25.68 0.03 -8.57
CA GLN A 162 25.33 0.74 -7.35
C GLN A 162 23.82 0.84 -7.19
N LYS A 163 23.09 1.12 -8.28
CA LYS A 163 21.63 1.13 -8.24
C LYS A 163 21.05 -0.23 -7.89
N TRP A 164 21.62 -1.31 -8.41
CA TRP A 164 21.20 -2.67 -8.06
C TRP A 164 21.42 -3.00 -6.58
N ASP A 165 22.55 -2.59 -6.00
CA ASP A 165 22.81 -2.75 -4.57
C ASP A 165 21.80 -1.96 -3.72
N GLU A 166 21.50 -0.73 -4.13
CA GLU A 166 20.52 0.14 -3.47
C GLU A 166 19.07 -0.38 -3.59
N VAL A 167 18.72 -0.99 -4.74
CA VAL A 167 17.44 -1.69 -4.92
C VAL A 167 17.32 -2.85 -3.96
N LEU A 168 18.36 -3.68 -3.85
CA LEU A 168 18.37 -4.84 -2.96
C LEU A 168 18.18 -4.43 -1.50
N GLU A 169 18.94 -3.43 -1.04
CA GLU A 169 18.81 -2.89 0.32
C GLU A 169 17.39 -2.36 0.59
N THR A 170 16.86 -1.55 -0.34
CA THR A 170 15.53 -0.95 -0.19
C THR A 170 14.42 -2.01 -0.19
N ALA A 171 14.53 -3.04 -1.04
CA ALA A 171 13.57 -4.14 -1.08
C ALA A 171 13.56 -4.94 0.24
N GLN A 172 14.74 -5.23 0.79
CA GLN A 172 14.85 -5.91 2.09
C GLN A 172 14.21 -5.10 3.21
N ASP A 173 14.45 -3.79 3.24
CA ASP A 173 13.87 -2.94 4.27
C ASP A 173 12.36 -2.80 4.12
N ALA A 174 11.84 -2.67 2.89
CA ALA A 174 10.40 -2.65 2.63
C ALA A 174 9.70 -3.90 3.19
N LEU A 175 10.29 -5.08 2.98
CA LEU A 175 9.79 -6.33 3.54
C LEU A 175 9.88 -6.38 5.07
N LYS A 176 11.01 -5.94 5.66
CA LYS A 176 11.16 -5.89 7.13
C LYS A 176 10.11 -5.00 7.79
N TYR A 177 9.89 -3.79 7.27
CA TYR A 177 8.89 -2.87 7.80
C TYR A 177 7.47 -3.43 7.63
N ARG A 178 7.18 -4.11 6.52
CA ARG A 178 5.88 -4.79 6.32
C ARG A 178 5.67 -5.93 7.33
N ILE A 179 6.69 -6.77 7.55
CA ILE A 179 6.62 -7.84 8.55
C ILE A 179 6.37 -7.25 9.94
N ALA A 180 7.12 -6.21 10.32
CA ALA A 180 6.94 -5.53 11.60
C ALA A 180 5.52 -4.95 11.77
N LEU A 181 4.94 -4.36 10.71
CA LEU A 181 3.55 -3.90 10.73
C LEU A 181 2.58 -5.03 11.05
N TRP A 182 2.70 -6.17 10.36
CA TRP A 182 1.83 -7.32 10.58
C TRP A 182 2.03 -7.98 11.93
N ASP A 183 3.27 -8.07 12.42
CA ASP A 183 3.58 -8.55 13.76
C ASP A 183 2.94 -7.63 14.82
N GLY A 184 3.02 -6.32 14.64
CA GLY A 184 2.35 -5.33 15.49
C GLY A 184 0.83 -5.53 15.54
N ILE A 185 0.19 -5.69 14.38
CA ILE A 185 -1.25 -5.98 14.28
C ILE A 185 -1.60 -7.30 14.99
N SER A 186 -0.85 -8.36 14.72
CA SER A 186 -1.06 -9.69 15.33
C SER A 186 -0.95 -9.66 16.86
N ASN A 187 0.05 -8.94 17.38
CA ASN A 187 0.28 -8.75 18.81
C ASN A 187 -0.86 -7.97 19.47
N LEU A 188 -1.36 -6.91 18.83
CA LEU A 188 -2.51 -6.13 19.31
C LEU A 188 -3.77 -7.01 19.40
N ILE A 189 -4.09 -7.75 18.34
CA ILE A 189 -5.25 -8.65 18.32
C ILE A 189 -5.13 -9.73 19.40
N SER A 190 -3.95 -10.34 19.55
CA SER A 190 -3.72 -11.40 20.53
C SER A 190 -3.81 -10.89 21.96
N SER A 191 -3.31 -9.67 22.21
CA SER A 191 -3.40 -9.04 23.54
C SER A 191 -4.84 -8.68 23.91
N THR A 192 -5.65 -8.19 22.96
CA THR A 192 -7.08 -7.92 23.19
C THR A 192 -7.85 -9.19 23.53
N LYS A 193 -7.62 -10.28 22.79
CA LYS A 193 -8.27 -11.58 23.09
C LYS A 193 -7.92 -12.09 24.49
N ALA A 194 -6.71 -11.87 24.96
CA ALA A 194 -6.30 -12.25 26.31
C ALA A 194 -6.93 -11.38 27.41
N LEU A 195 -7.37 -10.16 27.11
CA LEU A 195 -8.10 -9.28 28.04
C LEU A 195 -9.60 -9.59 28.10
N GLU A 196 -10.16 -10.21 27.07
CA GLU A 196 -11.56 -10.60 26.97
C GLU A 196 -11.83 -12.04 27.47
N ALA A 197 -10.78 -12.84 27.68
CA ALA A 197 -10.82 -14.23 28.17
C ALA A 197 -10.67 -14.31 29.70
#